data_AF-A0A1F5VX58-F1
#
_entry.id   AF-A0A1F5VX58-F1
#
_cell.length_a   1.000
_cell.length_b   1.000
_cell.length_c   1.000
_cell.angle_alpha   90.00
_cell.angle_beta   90.00
_cell.angle_gamma   90.00
#
_symmetry.space_group_name_H-M   'P 1'
#
loop_
_entity.id
_entity.type
_entity.pdbx_description
1 polymer ?
#
loop_
_entity_poly.entity_id
_entity_poly.type
_entity_poly.pdbx_seq_one_letter_code
_entity_poly.pdbx_strand_id
1 'polypeptide(L)' 'MKIEERNFELISDEIVQVLKKKSPAERMEIAFDICKTVQTILENHIRFLHPKWTNQEIKKELARRISGGS' A
#
# COMPACT_ATOMS: atom_id res chain seq x y z
N MET A 1 8.49 27.37 -2.89
CA MET A 1 8.28 25.96 -3.31
C MET A 1 6.97 25.90 -4.07
N LYS A 2 7.00 25.93 -5.41
CA LYS A 2 5.81 25.70 -6.23
C LYS A 2 5.59 24.20 -6.26
N ILE A 3 4.60 23.71 -5.52
CA ILE A 3 4.15 22.33 -5.65
C ILE A 3 3.40 22.29 -6.97
N GLU A 4 3.94 21.61 -7.98
CA GLU A 4 3.18 21.38 -9.21
C GLU A 4 2.00 20.46 -8.87
N GLU A 5 0.78 21.00 -8.91
CA GLU A 5 -0.49 20.41 -8.49
C GLU A 5 -0.90 19.15 -9.27
N ARG A 6 -0.03 18.59 -10.13
CA ARG A 6 -0.51 17.84 -11.28
C ARG A 6 -0.91 16.39 -11.06
N ASN A 7 -0.78 15.82 -9.86
CA ASN A 7 -1.14 14.41 -9.60
C ASN A 7 -1.55 14.08 -8.15
N PHE A 8 -2.05 15.04 -7.37
CA PHE A 8 -2.54 14.74 -6.01
C PHE A 8 -4.06 14.70 -5.99
N GLU A 9 -4.63 13.53 -5.72
CA GLU A 9 -6.02 13.43 -5.29
C GLU A 9 -6.11 13.98 -3.87
N LEU A 10 -6.54 15.23 -3.76
CA LEU A 10 -6.78 15.85 -2.46
C LEU A 10 -8.11 15.36 -1.90
N ILE A 11 -8.07 14.78 -0.70
CA ILE A 11 -9.27 14.38 0.03
C ILE A 11 -10.04 15.64 0.42
N SER A 12 -11.36 15.66 0.20
CA SER A 12 -12.20 16.81 0.58
C SER A 12 -12.21 17.02 2.09
N ASP A 13 -12.39 18.26 2.53
CA ASP A 13 -12.47 18.61 3.96
C ASP A 13 -13.55 17.80 4.69
N GLU A 14 -14.67 17.51 4.02
CA GLU A 14 -15.75 16.67 4.54
C GLU A 14 -15.25 15.26 4.91
N ILE A 15 -14.54 14.60 3.99
CA ILE A 15 -14.00 13.26 4.24
C ILE A 15 -12.91 13.30 5.31
N VAL A 16 -12.12 14.37 5.38
CA VAL A 16 -11.16 14.56 6.49
C VAL A 16 -11.88 14.58 7.84
N GLN A 17 -13.03 15.26 7.96
CA GLN A 17 -13.81 15.27 9.20
C GLN A 17 -14.38 13.89 9.53
N VAL A 18 -14.77 13.09 8.53
CA VAL A 18 -15.21 11.71 8.74
C VAL A 18 -14.05 10.84 9.25
N LEU A 19 -12.87 10.92 8.62
CA LEU A 19 -11.69 10.15 9.00
C LEU A 19 -11.15 10.53 10.39
N LYS A 20 -11.32 11.79 10.81
CA LYS A 20 -10.98 12.26 12.16
C LYS A 20 -11.85 11.65 13.25
N LYS A 21 -13.08 11.23 12.93
CA LYS A 21 -14.01 10.62 13.90
C LYS A 21 -13.77 9.11 14.10
N LYS A 22 -12.89 8.50 13.31
CA LYS A 22 -12.55 7.07 13.44
C LYS A 22 -11.86 6.80 14.78
N SER A 23 -12.32 5.75 15.44
CA SER A 23 -11.69 5.23 16.65
C SER A 23 -10.27 4.72 16.36
N PRO A 24 -9.41 4.59 17.39
CA PRO A 24 -8.10 3.98 17.22
C PRO A 24 -8.15 2.58 16.59
N ALA A 25 -9.15 1.76 16.93
CA ALA A 25 -9.33 0.42 16.36
C ALA A 25 -9.62 0.48 14.85
N GLU A 26 -10.60 1.29 14.43
CA GLU A 26 -10.93 1.44 13.00
C GLU A 26 -9.74 2.00 12.19
N ARG A 27 -8.95 2.90 12.79
CA ARG A 27 -7.73 3.41 12.14
C ARG A 27 -6.69 2.32 11.91
N MET A 28 -6.54 1.40 12.87
CA MET A 28 -5.64 0.26 12.72
C MET A 28 -6.16 -0.73 11.68
N GLU A 29 -7.46 -1.01 11.65
CA GLU A 29 -8.08 -1.84 10.61
C GLU A 29 -7.81 -1.28 9.21
N ILE A 30 -8.02 0.02 9.00
CA ILE A 30 -7.70 0.70 7.74
C ILE A 30 -6.22 0.52 7.38
N ALA A 31 -5.30 0.68 8.35
CA ALA A 31 -3.87 0.52 8.09
C ALA A 31 -3.51 -0.93 7.69
N PHE A 32 -4.11 -1.93 8.34
CA PHE A 32 -3.91 -3.33 7.99
C PHE A 32 -4.46 -3.67 6.59
N ASP A 33 -5.63 -3.15 6.25
CA ASP A 33 -6.25 -3.34 4.94
C ASP A 33 -5.41 -2.71 3.81
N ILE A 34 -4.85 -1.52 4.05
CA ILE A 34 -3.90 -0.88 3.13
C ILE A 34 -2.67 -1.78 2.93
N CYS A 35 -2.06 -2.28 4.01
CA CYS A 35 -0.90 -3.17 3.93
C CYS A 35 -1.21 -4.45 3.13
N LYS A 36 -2.36 -5.08 3.37
CA LYS A 36 -2.79 -6.29 2.65
C LYS A 36 -3.01 -6.02 1.16
N THR A 37 -3.60 -4.86 0.84
CA THR A 37 -3.83 -4.43 -0.54
C THR A 37 -2.50 -4.22 -1.28
N VAL A 38 -1.56 -3.50 -0.66
CA VAL A 38 -0.22 -3.27 -1.23
C VAL A 38 0.52 -4.59 -1.44
N GLN A 39 0.49 -5.50 -0.47
CA GLN A 39 1.08 -6.83 -0.60
C GLN A 39 0.51 -7.59 -1.81
N THR A 40 -0.81 -7.58 -1.98
CA THR A 40 -1.50 -8.28 -3.08
C THR A 40 -1.12 -7.70 -4.43
N ILE A 41 -1.15 -6.37 -4.57
CA ILE A 41 -0.78 -5.68 -5.81
C ILE A 41 0.68 -6.00 -6.15
N LEU A 42 1.57 -5.91 -5.18
CA LEU A 42 2.99 -6.13 -5.39
C LEU A 42 3.31 -7.59 -5.72
N GLU A 43 2.67 -8.55 -5.05
CA GLU A 43 2.83 -9.97 -5.37
C GLU A 43 2.40 -10.25 -6.81
N ASN A 44 1.23 -9.76 -7.23
CA ASN A 44 0.74 -9.94 -8.58
C ASN A 44 1.67 -9.30 -9.62
N HIS A 45 2.21 -8.11 -9.30
CA HIS A 45 3.19 -7.46 -10.17
C HIS A 45 4.50 -8.25 -10.28
N ILE A 46 5.02 -8.80 -9.18
CA ILE A 46 6.21 -9.67 -9.19
C ILE A 46 5.94 -10.92 -10.03
N ARG A 47 4.77 -11.56 -9.87
CA ARG A 47 4.36 -12.72 -10.67
C ARG A 47 4.31 -12.41 -12.16
N PHE A 48 3.77 -11.25 -12.51
CA PHE A 48 3.71 -10.78 -13.89
C PHE A 48 5.10 -10.59 -14.49
N LEU A 49 6.04 -9.99 -13.75
CA LEU A 49 7.42 -9.80 -14.20
C LEU A 49 8.24 -11.09 -14.24
N HIS A 50 7.93 -12.05 -13.35
CA HIS A 50 8.69 -13.28 -13.17
C HIS A 50 7.78 -14.52 -13.23
N PRO A 51 7.19 -14.86 -14.39
CA PRO A 51 6.17 -15.91 -14.51
C PRO A 51 6.68 -17.33 -14.22
N LYS A 52 8.01 -17.53 -14.22
CA LYS A 52 8.64 -18.83 -13.94
C LYS A 52 9.11 -18.98 -12.49
N TRP A 53 9.04 -17.92 -11.69
CA TRP A 53 9.47 -17.99 -10.30
C TRP A 53 8.51 -18.83 -9.46
N THR A 54 9.10 -19.57 -8.54
CA THR A 54 8.39 -20.30 -7.50
C THR A 54 7.72 -19.33 -6.53
N ASN A 55 6.70 -19.83 -5.82
CA ASN A 55 6.05 -19.06 -4.75
C ASN A 55 7.05 -18.61 -3.66
N GLN A 56 8.12 -19.37 -3.42
CA GLN A 56 9.14 -19.03 -2.43
C GLN A 56 9.99 -17.85 -2.89
N GLU A 57 10.41 -17.83 -4.16
CA GLU A 57 11.16 -16.70 -4.75
C GLU A 57 10.32 -15.43 -4.75
N ILE A 58 9.03 -15.53 -5.11
CA ILE A 58 8.10 -14.41 -5.05
C ILE A 58 7.95 -13.87 -3.63
N LYS A 59 7.74 -14.74 -2.62
CA LYS A 59 7.62 -14.31 -1.22
C LYS A 59 8.89 -13.64 -0.71
N LYS A 60 10.07 -14.17 -1.06
CA LYS A 60 11.35 -13.59 -0.68
C LYS A 60 11.52 -12.18 -1.26
N GLU A 61 11.18 -12.00 -2.53
CA GLU A 61 11.26 -10.70 -3.18
C GLU A 61 10.21 -9.71 -2.65
N LEU A 62 8.99 -10.19 -2.39
CA LEU A 62 7.92 -9.39 -1.77
C LEU A 62 8.38 -8.85 -0.41
N ALA A 63 8.93 -9.73 0.44
CA ALA A 63 9.46 -9.35 1.75
C ALA A 63 10.57 -8.31 1.63
N ARG A 64 11.53 -8.52 0.72
CA ARG A 64 12.64 -7.59 0.46
C ARG A 64 12.15 -6.19 0.06
N ARG A 65 11.12 -6.11 -0.78
CA ARG A 65 10.56 -4.82 -1.24
C ARG A 65 9.78 -4.10 -0.14
N ILE A 66 9.04 -4.84 0.69
CA ILE A 66 8.24 -4.26 1.78
C ILE A 66 9.11 -3.80 2.94
N SER A 67 10.16 -4.54 3.28
CA SER A 67 11.06 -4.17 4.39
C SER A 67 12.09 -3.10 4.02
N GLY A 68 12.21 -2.73 2.74
CA GLY A 68 13.21 -1.76 2.27
C GLY A 68 14.65 -2.30 2.16
N GLY A 69 14.89 -3.60 2.44
CA GLY A 69 16.22 -4.23 2.53
C GLY A 69 16.94 -3.88 3.84
N SER A 70 17.56 -4.81 4.57
CA SER A 70 18.44 -5.92 4.15
C SER A 70 18.06 -7.26 4.78
#